data_AF-Q5JFS2-F1
#
_entry.id   AF-Q5JFS2-F1
#
_cell.length_a   1.000
_cell.length_b   1.000
_cell.length_c   1.000
_cell.angle_alpha   90.00
_cell.angle_beta   90.00
_cell.angle_gamma   90.00
#
_symmetry.space_group_name_H-M   'P 1'
#
loop_
_entity.id
_entity.type
_entity.pdbx_description
1 polymer ?
#
loop_
_entity_poly.entity_id
_entity_poly.type
_entity_poly.pdbx_seq_one_letter_code
_entity_poly.pdbx_strand_id
1 'polypeptide(L)'
;MRVALIPMQVEDGNFGANWREFKRRFNEALEHRPDFIVFPEYCLTGFREWDFSGAELYDEITARVSELARKNNVYVVFGLLEPYKNCVYNSALLIGRNGEVLLKHRKFQEPYKFCTGNTVRTARTEFGKVAIIICGDLYNRRIAKWVRRKRPDFLFVPMEYSPEYGEPNEEDIAAMSERVGLLGVKTFIVNSFPPGGAWVFDGDGTLIGESRGEELLLWEGQP
;
A
#
# COMPACT_ATOMS: atom_id res chain seq x y z
N MET A 1 9.06 13.31 -9.04
CA MET A 1 8.47 12.56 -7.90
C MET A 1 9.37 11.37 -7.62
N ARG A 2 9.76 11.15 -6.36
CA ARG A 2 10.54 9.99 -5.92
C ARG A 2 9.73 9.12 -4.98
N VAL A 3 9.67 7.83 -5.26
CA VAL A 3 8.86 6.86 -4.50
C VAL A 3 9.76 5.76 -3.99
N ALA A 4 9.70 5.48 -2.69
CA ALA A 4 10.30 4.32 -2.07
C ALA A 4 9.22 3.29 -1.73
N LEU A 5 9.30 2.11 -2.34
CA LEU A 5 8.45 0.96 -2.05
C LEU A 5 9.19 0.04 -1.09
N ILE A 6 8.52 -0.32 0.00
CA ILE A 6 9.14 -1.01 1.14
C ILE A 6 8.54 -2.41 1.32
N PRO A 7 9.07 -3.45 0.66
CA PRO A 7 8.73 -4.81 1.05
C PRO A 7 9.15 -5.06 2.49
N MET A 8 8.23 -5.40 3.38
CA MET A 8 8.49 -5.34 4.82
C MET A 8 8.17 -6.66 5.51
N GLN A 9 9.06 -7.11 6.39
CA GLN A 9 8.77 -8.24 7.25
C GLN A 9 7.63 -7.90 8.23
N VAL A 10 6.63 -8.78 8.31
CA VAL A 10 5.46 -8.58 9.18
C VAL A 10 5.27 -9.79 10.10
N GLU A 11 5.16 -9.53 11.39
CA GLU A 11 4.82 -10.51 12.42
C GLU A 11 3.37 -10.33 12.89
N ASP A 12 2.57 -11.39 12.76
CA ASP A 12 1.17 -11.38 13.20
C ASP A 12 1.03 -11.11 14.70
N GLY A 13 0.20 -10.12 15.03
CA GLY A 13 -0.14 -9.79 16.41
C GLY A 13 1.00 -9.13 17.20
N ASN A 14 2.11 -8.77 16.56
CA ASN A 14 3.28 -8.17 17.22
C ASN A 14 3.56 -6.74 16.75
N PHE A 15 2.68 -5.81 17.15
CA PHE A 15 2.85 -4.38 16.83
C PHE A 15 4.22 -3.82 17.26
N GLY A 16 4.77 -4.30 18.38
CA GLY A 16 6.08 -3.86 18.85
C GLY A 16 7.22 -4.20 17.89
N ALA A 17 7.23 -5.42 17.34
CA ALA A 17 8.19 -5.83 16.32
C ALA A 17 7.95 -5.10 14.99
N ASN A 18 6.72 -5.11 14.51
CA ASN A 18 6.36 -4.46 13.25
C ASN A 18 6.66 -2.96 13.26
N TRP A 19 6.44 -2.26 14.38
CA TRP A 19 6.77 -0.85 14.51
C TRP A 19 8.29 -0.58 14.50
N ARG A 20 9.10 -1.47 15.10
CA ARG A 20 10.57 -1.35 15.03
C ARG A 20 11.04 -1.54 13.60
N GLU A 21 10.51 -2.54 12.91
CA GLU A 21 10.85 -2.81 11.52
C GLU A 21 10.40 -1.67 10.60
N PHE A 22 9.14 -1.24 10.70
CA PHE A 22 8.59 -0.10 9.97
C PHE A 22 9.49 1.14 10.11
N LYS A 23 9.90 1.49 11.34
CA LYS A 23 10.79 2.64 11.56
C LYS A 23 12.18 2.44 10.97
N ARG A 24 12.75 1.24 11.08
CA ARG A 24 14.07 0.92 10.49
C ARG A 24 14.02 1.18 8.98
N ARG A 25 13.04 0.58 8.30
CA ARG A 25 12.85 0.70 6.84
C ARG A 25 12.46 2.11 6.41
N PHE A 26 11.66 2.81 7.22
CA PHE A 26 11.34 4.20 7.00
C PHE A 26 12.62 5.05 6.99
N ASN A 27 13.51 4.87 7.97
CA ASN A 27 14.77 5.62 8.04
C ASN A 27 15.71 5.29 6.88
N GLU A 28 15.81 4.01 6.48
CA GLU A 28 16.56 3.60 5.28
C GLU A 28 16.03 4.31 4.04
N ALA A 29 14.70 4.35 3.86
CA ALA A 29 14.10 5.05 2.73
C ALA A 29 14.44 6.55 2.73
N LEU A 30 14.50 7.21 3.88
CA LEU A 30 14.82 8.64 3.99
C LEU A 30 16.22 9.00 3.46
N GLU A 31 17.17 8.08 3.47
CA GLU A 31 18.52 8.30 2.91
C GLU A 31 18.46 8.68 1.43
N HIS A 32 17.42 8.23 0.74
CA HIS A 32 17.16 8.50 -0.68
C HIS A 32 16.29 9.74 -0.92
N ARG A 33 15.89 10.44 0.15
CA ARG A 33 15.05 11.66 0.12
C ARG A 33 13.76 11.50 -0.71
N PRO A 34 12.94 10.46 -0.45
CA PRO A 34 11.73 10.18 -1.22
C PRO A 34 10.65 11.25 -0.98
N ASP A 35 9.74 11.38 -1.93
CA ASP A 35 8.50 12.13 -1.76
C ASP A 35 7.42 11.26 -1.12
N PHE A 36 7.36 9.98 -1.51
CA PHE A 36 6.45 8.96 -0.96
C PHE A 36 7.21 7.77 -0.43
N ILE A 37 6.80 7.27 0.74
CA ILE A 37 7.21 5.99 1.28
C ILE A 37 5.97 5.10 1.38
N VAL A 38 6.01 3.92 0.75
CA VAL A 38 4.84 3.07 0.56
C VAL A 38 5.11 1.71 1.18
N PHE A 39 4.27 1.33 2.12
CA PHE A 39 4.33 0.09 2.88
C PHE A 39 3.21 -0.88 2.48
N PRO A 40 3.38 -2.17 2.82
CA PRO A 40 2.43 -3.22 2.47
C PRO A 40 1.08 -3.15 3.19
N GLU A 41 0.21 -4.08 2.82
CA GLU A 41 -1.05 -4.34 3.51
C GLU A 41 -0.78 -4.90 4.92
N TYR A 42 -1.63 -4.54 5.90
CA TYR A 42 -1.51 -4.97 7.31
C TYR A 42 -0.15 -4.78 7.99
N CYS A 43 0.73 -3.93 7.46
CA CYS A 43 2.16 -3.97 7.77
C CYS A 43 2.48 -3.74 9.26
N LEU A 44 1.60 -3.07 10.02
CA LEU A 44 1.85 -2.79 11.44
C LEU A 44 1.25 -3.82 12.41
N THR A 45 0.36 -4.69 11.96
CA THR A 45 -0.31 -5.67 12.83
C THR A 45 -0.15 -7.11 12.35
N GLY A 46 0.18 -7.32 11.08
CA GLY A 46 -0.12 -8.58 10.39
C GLY A 46 -1.63 -8.81 10.33
N PHE A 47 -2.00 -9.95 9.77
CA PHE A 47 -3.38 -10.41 9.79
C PHE A 47 -3.42 -11.93 9.85
N ARG A 48 -3.81 -12.44 11.02
CA ARG A 48 -4.19 -13.84 11.18
C ARG A 48 -5.67 -13.97 10.89
N GLU A 49 -6.05 -15.04 10.20
CA GLU A 49 -7.42 -15.28 9.78
C GLU A 49 -8.42 -15.07 10.94
N TRP A 50 -9.31 -14.08 10.77
CA TRP A 50 -10.36 -13.69 11.72
C TRP A 50 -9.91 -13.04 13.03
N ASP A 51 -8.64 -12.72 13.17
CA ASP A 51 -8.14 -11.91 14.28
C ASP A 51 -8.18 -10.42 13.91
N PHE A 52 -9.12 -9.71 14.53
CA PHE A 52 -9.33 -8.28 14.32
C PHE A 52 -8.78 -7.42 15.47
N SER A 53 -8.07 -8.01 16.44
CA SER A 53 -7.55 -7.29 17.61
C SER A 53 -6.65 -6.12 17.23
N GLY A 54 -5.93 -6.22 16.09
CA GLY A 54 -5.11 -5.13 15.55
C GLY A 54 -5.90 -3.86 15.20
N ALA A 55 -7.23 -3.92 15.05
CA ALA A 55 -8.07 -2.74 14.84
C ALA A 55 -8.10 -1.80 16.07
N GLU A 56 -7.84 -2.32 17.27
CA GLU A 56 -7.74 -1.49 18.50
C GLU A 56 -6.55 -0.53 18.45
N LEU A 57 -5.53 -0.85 17.64
CA LEU A 57 -4.34 -0.02 17.46
C LEU A 57 -4.51 1.06 16.38
N TYR A 58 -5.67 1.18 15.74
CA TYR A 58 -5.89 2.09 14.61
C TYR A 58 -5.47 3.53 14.89
N ASP A 59 -5.91 4.10 16.01
CA ASP A 59 -5.61 5.48 16.38
C ASP A 59 -4.13 5.66 16.75
N GLU A 60 -3.54 4.70 17.48
CA GLU A 60 -2.12 4.73 17.83
C GLU A 60 -1.21 4.65 16.60
N ILE A 61 -1.50 3.71 15.70
CA ILE A 61 -0.80 3.55 14.43
C ILE A 61 -0.91 4.84 13.61
N THR A 62 -2.13 5.36 13.44
CA THR A 62 -2.37 6.54 12.62
C THR A 62 -1.62 7.75 13.19
N ALA A 63 -1.66 7.96 14.52
CA ALA A 63 -0.96 9.06 15.18
C ALA A 63 0.56 8.97 15.01
N ARG A 64 1.15 7.78 15.23
CA ARG A 64 2.60 7.58 15.12
C ARG A 64 3.10 7.77 13.68
N VAL A 65 2.39 7.25 12.68
CA VAL A 65 2.78 7.44 11.26
C VAL A 65 2.57 8.90 10.84
N SER A 66 1.51 9.54 11.30
CA SER A 66 1.25 10.98 11.09
C SER A 66 2.39 11.85 11.61
N GLU A 67 2.92 11.52 12.79
CA GLU A 67 4.07 12.22 13.35
C GLU A 67 5.34 12.01 12.52
N LEU A 68 5.62 10.78 12.08
CA LEU A 68 6.77 10.48 11.21
C LEU A 68 6.70 11.23 9.88
N ALA A 69 5.54 11.20 9.21
CA ALA A 69 5.31 11.89 7.95
C ALA A 69 5.55 13.40 8.10
N ARG A 70 4.98 14.01 9.15
CA ARG A 70 5.13 15.44 9.45
C ARG A 70 6.56 15.84 9.76
N LYS A 71 7.26 15.07 10.61
CA LYS A 71 8.64 15.38 11.01
C LYS A 71 9.62 15.34 9.85
N ASN A 72 9.40 14.42 8.92
CA ASN A 72 10.30 14.20 7.79
C ASN A 72 9.81 14.83 6.49
N ASN A 73 8.65 15.50 6.54
CA ASN A 73 8.01 16.15 5.40
C ASN A 73 7.88 15.18 4.20
N VAL A 74 7.31 13.99 4.40
CA VAL A 74 7.10 12.97 3.35
C VAL A 74 5.65 12.46 3.34
N TYR A 75 5.19 11.98 2.20
CA TYR A 75 3.93 11.23 2.12
C TYR A 75 4.16 9.77 2.54
N VAL A 76 3.20 9.19 3.26
CA VAL A 76 3.27 7.79 3.68
C VAL A 76 2.01 7.05 3.30
N VAL A 77 2.15 5.92 2.61
CA VAL A 77 1.06 4.99 2.31
C VAL A 77 1.29 3.70 3.07
N PHE A 78 0.27 3.18 3.75
CA PHE A 78 0.37 1.91 4.49
C PHE A 78 -1.00 1.28 4.72
N GLY A 79 -1.05 -0.05 4.84
CA GLY A 79 -2.26 -0.80 5.14
C GLY A 79 -2.45 -1.12 6.62
N LEU A 80 -3.70 -1.15 7.08
CA LEU A 80 -4.08 -1.44 8.46
C LEU A 80 -5.55 -1.89 8.57
N LEU A 81 -5.90 -2.44 9.74
CA LEU A 81 -7.28 -2.70 10.14
C LEU A 81 -7.94 -1.39 10.61
N GLU A 82 -9.07 -1.03 10.01
CA GLU A 82 -9.88 0.14 10.40
C GLU A 82 -11.15 -0.32 11.14
N PRO A 83 -11.31 0.01 12.44
CA PRO A 83 -12.56 -0.20 13.14
C PRO A 83 -13.61 0.83 12.68
N TYR A 84 -14.83 0.37 12.43
CA TYR A 84 -15.96 1.24 12.12
C TYR A 84 -17.27 0.65 12.64
N LYS A 85 -17.82 1.27 13.70
CA LYS A 85 -19.00 0.77 14.40
C LYS A 85 -18.78 -0.69 14.84
N ASN A 86 -19.59 -1.61 14.34
CA ASN A 86 -19.56 -3.03 14.70
C ASN A 86 -18.83 -3.89 13.66
N CYS A 87 -18.00 -3.30 12.81
CA CYS A 87 -17.21 -4.05 11.84
C CYS A 87 -15.82 -3.47 11.64
N VAL A 88 -14.98 -4.25 10.98
CA VAL A 88 -13.62 -3.87 10.62
C VAL A 88 -13.47 -3.88 9.11
N TYR A 89 -12.79 -2.87 8.59
CA TYR A 89 -12.38 -2.79 7.20
C TYR A 89 -10.89 -3.08 7.10
N ASN A 90 -10.51 -3.77 6.04
CA ASN A 90 -9.15 -3.70 5.53
C ASN A 90 -9.00 -2.37 4.79
N SER A 91 -8.09 -1.52 5.29
CA SER A 91 -7.92 -0.17 4.77
C SER A 91 -6.47 0.16 4.49
N ALA A 92 -6.27 1.16 3.65
CA ALA A 92 -4.99 1.81 3.45
C ALA A 92 -5.15 3.32 3.51
N LEU A 93 -4.19 3.98 4.14
CA LEU A 93 -4.17 5.43 4.31
C LEU A 93 -3.08 6.06 3.46
N LEU A 94 -3.34 7.28 2.98
CA LEU A 94 -2.31 8.23 2.58
C LEU A 94 -2.22 9.30 3.66
N ILE A 95 -1.07 9.38 4.31
CA ILE A 95 -0.72 10.47 5.22
C ILE A 95 0.03 11.54 4.45
N GLY A 96 -0.41 12.79 4.60
CA GLY A 96 0.20 13.97 4.01
C GLY A 96 1.48 14.37 4.71
N ARG A 97 2.29 15.20 4.03
CA ARG A 97 3.51 15.79 4.62
C ARG A 97 3.25 16.65 5.86
N ASN A 98 2.00 17.09 6.07
CA ASN A 98 1.57 17.81 7.27
C ASN A 98 1.13 16.87 8.41
N GLY A 99 1.12 15.56 8.19
CA GLY A 99 0.63 14.55 9.13
C GLY A 99 -0.88 14.31 9.08
N GLU A 100 -1.62 14.89 8.13
CA GLU A 100 -3.06 14.65 8.01
C GLU A 100 -3.37 13.41 7.17
N VAL A 101 -4.46 12.71 7.48
CA VAL A 101 -4.98 11.63 6.62
C VAL A 101 -5.65 12.24 5.38
N LEU A 102 -4.95 12.23 4.25
CA LEU A 102 -5.43 12.81 2.99
C LEU A 102 -6.35 11.87 2.21
N LEU A 103 -6.08 10.55 2.30
CA LEU A 103 -6.87 9.54 1.63
C LEU A 103 -7.02 8.32 2.52
N LYS A 104 -8.19 7.68 2.42
CA LYS A 104 -8.49 6.40 3.02
C LYS A 104 -9.22 5.56 1.97
N HIS A 105 -8.66 4.41 1.65
CA HIS A 105 -9.30 3.39 0.81
C HIS A 105 -9.68 2.19 1.68
N ARG A 106 -10.88 1.65 1.46
CA ARG A 106 -11.37 0.43 2.08
C ARG A 106 -11.43 -0.64 0.99
N LYS A 107 -10.77 -1.78 1.20
CA LYS A 107 -10.67 -2.87 0.23
C LYS A 107 -12.07 -3.35 -0.19
N PHE A 108 -12.27 -3.66 -1.46
CA PHE A 108 -13.57 -4.12 -1.95
C PHE A 108 -13.67 -5.65 -1.88
N GLN A 109 -12.56 -6.33 -2.19
CA GLN A 109 -12.46 -7.79 -2.20
C GLN A 109 -11.99 -8.27 -0.83
N GLU A 110 -12.94 -8.69 0.00
CA GLU A 110 -12.66 -9.24 1.33
C GLU A 110 -13.61 -10.41 1.66
N PRO A 111 -13.13 -11.53 2.25
CA PRO A 111 -13.92 -12.51 2.99
C PRO A 111 -15.03 -11.99 3.94
N TYR A 112 -15.90 -12.93 4.30
CA TYR A 112 -17.21 -12.69 4.92
C TYR A 112 -17.22 -11.88 6.23
N LYS A 113 -16.14 -11.87 7.02
CA LYS A 113 -16.15 -11.18 8.32
C LYS A 113 -15.75 -9.71 8.25
N PHE A 114 -15.19 -9.25 7.13
CA PHE A 114 -14.88 -7.83 6.96
C PHE A 114 -16.05 -7.07 6.36
N CYS A 115 -16.14 -5.79 6.71
CA CYS A 115 -16.88 -4.86 5.89
C CYS A 115 -16.12 -4.57 4.59
N THR A 116 -16.84 -4.40 3.48
CA THR A 116 -16.25 -4.12 2.17
C THR A 116 -16.45 -2.68 1.73
N GLY A 117 -15.43 -2.11 1.12
CA GLY A 117 -15.49 -0.82 0.45
C GLY A 117 -16.34 -0.87 -0.82
N ASN A 118 -16.78 0.31 -1.28
CA ASN A 118 -17.64 0.42 -2.46
C ASN A 118 -17.30 1.62 -3.37
N THR A 119 -16.26 2.38 -3.03
CA THR A 119 -15.80 3.53 -3.81
C THR A 119 -14.29 3.68 -3.76
N VAL A 120 -13.68 4.09 -4.88
CA VAL A 120 -12.30 4.58 -4.90
C VAL A 120 -12.34 6.10 -4.83
N ARG A 121 -11.56 6.67 -3.91
CA ARG A 121 -11.37 8.11 -3.75
C ARG A 121 -9.97 8.52 -4.21
N THR A 122 -9.75 9.83 -4.29
CA THR A 122 -8.48 10.39 -4.69
C THR A 122 -8.11 11.58 -3.82
N ALA A 123 -6.83 11.80 -3.60
CA ALA A 123 -6.28 13.03 -3.03
C ALA A 123 -5.40 13.74 -4.06
N ARG A 124 -5.24 15.06 -3.96
CA ARG A 124 -4.27 15.82 -4.76
C ARG A 124 -3.01 16.04 -3.95
N THR A 125 -1.87 15.89 -4.60
CA THR A 125 -0.54 16.29 -4.11
C THR A 125 0.09 17.24 -5.12
N GLU A 126 1.27 17.75 -4.80
CA GLU A 126 2.07 18.56 -5.72
C GLU A 126 2.54 17.79 -6.97
N PHE A 127 2.48 16.46 -6.94
CA PHE A 127 2.86 15.61 -8.07
C PHE A 127 1.69 15.19 -8.95
N GLY A 128 0.46 15.31 -8.45
CA GLY A 128 -0.73 14.90 -9.17
C GLY A 128 -1.81 14.31 -8.27
N LYS A 129 -2.79 13.67 -8.88
CA LYS A 129 -3.90 13.00 -8.21
C LYS A 129 -3.53 11.56 -7.90
N VAL A 130 -3.62 11.19 -6.64
CA VAL A 130 -3.28 9.86 -6.14
C VAL A 130 -4.54 9.06 -5.80
N ALA A 131 -4.52 7.76 -6.08
CA ALA A 131 -5.47 6.78 -5.57
C ALA A 131 -4.74 5.63 -4.86
N ILE A 132 -5.49 4.87 -4.05
CA ILE A 132 -5.03 3.61 -3.44
C ILE A 132 -6.06 2.52 -3.78
N ILE A 133 -5.57 1.32 -4.08
CA ILE A 133 -6.33 0.06 -4.05
C ILE A 133 -5.50 -0.99 -3.29
N ILE A 134 -6.08 -2.12 -2.87
CA ILE A 134 -5.36 -3.09 -2.01
C ILE A 134 -5.42 -4.50 -2.59
N CYS A 135 -4.25 -5.11 -2.82
CA CYS A 135 -4.08 -6.51 -3.21
C CYS A 135 -5.12 -7.02 -4.24
N GLY A 136 -6.04 -7.89 -3.82
CA GLY A 136 -7.10 -8.49 -4.66
C GLY A 136 -7.97 -7.48 -5.42
N ASP A 137 -8.02 -6.22 -4.99
CA ASP A 137 -8.67 -5.13 -5.71
C ASP A 137 -8.09 -4.92 -7.13
N LEU A 138 -6.79 -5.19 -7.34
CA LEU A 138 -6.11 -5.08 -8.63
C LEU A 138 -6.81 -5.92 -9.71
N TYR A 139 -7.39 -7.05 -9.32
CA TYR A 139 -8.03 -8.01 -10.22
C TYR A 139 -9.55 -7.76 -10.36
N ASN A 140 -10.11 -6.73 -9.71
CA ASN A 140 -11.54 -6.48 -9.69
C ASN A 140 -12.00 -5.48 -10.77
N ARG A 141 -12.88 -5.94 -11.68
CA ARG A 141 -13.43 -5.11 -12.78
C ARG A 141 -14.22 -3.88 -12.32
N ARG A 142 -14.90 -3.93 -11.16
CA ARG A 142 -15.63 -2.77 -10.62
C ARG A 142 -14.67 -1.67 -10.19
N ILE A 143 -13.52 -2.05 -9.64
CA ILE A 143 -12.46 -1.12 -9.23
C ILE A 143 -11.81 -0.49 -10.44
N ALA A 144 -11.55 -1.26 -11.49
CA ALA A 144 -11.06 -0.70 -12.76
C ALA A 144 -12.00 0.39 -13.31
N LYS A 145 -13.33 0.22 -13.21
CA LYS A 145 -14.29 1.28 -13.58
C LYS A 145 -14.14 2.52 -12.70
N TRP A 146 -13.93 2.36 -11.39
CA TRP A 146 -13.73 3.47 -10.47
C TRP A 146 -12.44 4.22 -10.73
N VAL A 147 -11.31 3.52 -10.88
CA VAL A 147 -9.98 4.11 -11.16
C VAL A 147 -10.05 4.94 -12.45
N ARG A 148 -10.53 4.37 -13.56
CA ARG A 148 -10.69 5.09 -14.83
C ARG A 148 -11.60 6.32 -14.74
N ARG A 149 -12.66 6.24 -13.92
CA ARG A 149 -13.57 7.39 -13.70
C ARG A 149 -12.93 8.49 -12.89
N LYS A 150 -12.10 8.14 -11.90
CA LYS A 150 -11.43 9.10 -11.02
C LYS A 150 -10.19 9.73 -11.67
N ARG A 151 -9.60 9.05 -12.66
CA ARG A 151 -8.41 9.48 -13.41
C ARG A 151 -7.29 9.96 -12.47
N PRO A 152 -6.82 9.09 -11.55
CA PRO A 152 -5.59 9.38 -10.81
C PRO A 152 -4.40 9.35 -11.78
N ASP A 153 -3.39 10.15 -11.46
CA ASP A 153 -2.10 10.15 -12.15
C ASP A 153 -1.22 9.01 -11.62
N PHE A 154 -1.36 8.66 -10.33
CA PHE A 154 -0.63 7.57 -9.68
C PHE A 154 -1.54 6.68 -8.84
N LEU A 155 -1.25 5.38 -8.84
CA LEU A 155 -1.96 4.38 -8.05
C LEU A 155 -0.98 3.62 -7.15
N PHE A 156 -1.26 3.59 -5.85
CA PHE A 156 -0.51 2.77 -4.90
C PHE A 156 -1.30 1.50 -4.55
N VAL A 157 -0.61 0.37 -4.48
CA VAL A 157 -1.18 -0.95 -4.20
C VAL A 157 -0.38 -1.65 -3.09
N PRO A 158 -0.73 -1.43 -1.82
CA PRO A 158 -0.28 -2.27 -0.73
C PRO A 158 -0.80 -3.69 -0.93
N MET A 159 0.07 -4.69 -0.76
CA MET A 159 -0.26 -6.11 -0.88
C MET A 159 0.18 -6.90 0.34
N GLU A 160 -0.58 -7.94 0.63
CA GLU A 160 -0.18 -9.10 1.43
C GLU A 160 -0.47 -10.33 0.57
N TYR A 161 0.58 -10.83 -0.10
CA TYR A 161 0.55 -12.03 -0.92
C TYR A 161 1.03 -13.19 -0.05
N SER A 162 0.19 -14.21 0.13
CA SER A 162 0.52 -15.31 1.03
C SER A 162 1.79 -16.05 0.60
N PRO A 163 2.72 -16.35 1.52
CA PRO A 163 3.89 -17.19 1.26
C PRO A 163 3.54 -18.59 0.75
N GLU A 164 2.32 -19.08 1.01
CA GLU A 164 1.86 -20.40 0.56
C GLU A 164 1.78 -20.53 -0.96
N TYR A 165 1.64 -19.41 -1.67
CA TYR A 165 1.69 -19.35 -3.12
C TYR A 165 3.12 -19.32 -3.68
N GLY A 166 4.13 -19.28 -2.80
CA GLY A 166 5.54 -19.17 -3.16
C GLY A 166 5.99 -17.75 -3.49
N GLU A 167 7.21 -17.63 -3.96
CA GLU A 167 7.76 -16.37 -4.48
C GLU A 167 6.99 -15.95 -5.75
N PRO A 168 6.58 -14.66 -5.87
CA PRO A 168 5.96 -14.14 -7.08
C PRO A 168 6.85 -14.42 -8.30
N ASN A 169 6.27 -15.09 -9.29
CA ASN A 169 6.98 -15.51 -10.48
C ASN A 169 6.62 -14.64 -11.71
N GLU A 170 7.17 -14.98 -12.87
CA GLU A 170 6.93 -14.22 -14.11
C GLU A 170 5.45 -14.20 -14.53
N GLU A 171 4.68 -15.26 -14.25
CA GLU A 171 3.24 -15.31 -14.54
C GLU A 171 2.46 -14.36 -13.62
N ASP A 172 2.83 -14.28 -12.34
CA ASP A 172 2.22 -13.32 -11.40
C ASP A 172 2.49 -11.88 -11.83
N ILE A 173 3.73 -11.59 -12.23
CA ILE A 173 4.13 -10.27 -12.74
C ILE A 173 3.41 -9.95 -14.05
N ALA A 174 3.28 -10.91 -14.97
CA ALA A 174 2.52 -10.75 -16.21
C ALA A 174 1.03 -10.50 -15.93
N ALA A 175 0.44 -11.17 -14.94
CA ALA A 175 -0.93 -10.94 -14.52
C ALA A 175 -1.09 -9.52 -13.94
N MET A 176 -0.17 -9.06 -13.10
CA MET A 176 -0.15 -7.67 -12.61
C MET A 176 -0.04 -6.66 -13.76
N SER A 177 0.87 -6.90 -14.71
CA SER A 177 1.06 -6.09 -15.92
C SER A 177 -0.23 -5.92 -16.72
N GLU A 178 -0.92 -7.03 -17.04
CA GLU A 178 -2.20 -6.99 -17.76
C GLU A 178 -3.24 -6.17 -16.99
N ARG A 179 -3.34 -6.36 -15.67
CA ARG A 179 -4.27 -5.60 -14.84
C ARG A 179 -3.96 -4.11 -14.83
N VAL A 180 -2.69 -3.74 -14.72
CA VAL A 180 -2.29 -2.32 -14.77
C VAL A 180 -2.65 -1.70 -16.11
N GLY A 181 -2.40 -2.38 -17.24
CA GLY A 181 -2.80 -1.90 -18.57
C GLY A 181 -4.32 -1.65 -18.69
N LEU A 182 -5.14 -2.47 -18.04
CA LEU A 182 -6.60 -2.27 -17.99
C LEU A 182 -7.03 -1.08 -17.10
N LEU A 183 -6.23 -0.75 -16.08
CA LEU A 183 -6.43 0.42 -15.23
C LEU A 183 -6.03 1.71 -15.94
N GLY A 184 -4.97 1.68 -16.75
CA GLY A 184 -4.51 2.83 -17.53
C GLY A 184 -3.77 3.88 -16.69
N VAL A 185 -3.13 3.47 -15.58
CA VAL A 185 -2.52 4.38 -14.59
C VAL A 185 -1.17 3.84 -14.13
N LYS A 186 -0.16 4.72 -14.00
CA LYS A 186 1.14 4.36 -13.43
C LYS A 186 0.95 3.83 -12.01
N THR A 187 1.38 2.59 -11.78
CA THR A 187 1.02 1.81 -10.59
C THR A 187 2.26 1.36 -9.83
N PHE A 188 2.22 1.54 -8.51
CA PHE A 188 3.27 1.18 -7.57
C PHE A 188 2.75 0.09 -6.64
N ILE A 189 3.36 -1.08 -6.67
CA ILE A 189 2.94 -2.27 -5.94
C ILE A 189 4.02 -2.63 -4.92
N VAL A 190 3.63 -2.93 -3.70
CA VAL A 190 4.56 -3.36 -2.63
C VAL A 190 3.92 -4.44 -1.77
N ASN A 191 4.68 -5.49 -1.48
CA ASN A 191 4.19 -6.67 -0.78
C ASN A 191 4.84 -6.87 0.59
N SER A 192 4.15 -7.53 1.51
CA SER A 192 4.74 -7.99 2.78
C SER A 192 5.75 -9.11 2.52
N PHE A 193 6.77 -9.20 3.36
CA PHE A 193 7.76 -10.26 3.36
C PHE A 193 7.53 -11.23 4.53
N PRO A 194 7.64 -12.55 4.30
CA PRO A 194 7.72 -13.24 3.00
C PRO A 194 6.39 -13.16 2.21
N PRO A 195 6.40 -13.37 0.87
CA PRO A 195 7.58 -13.52 0.02
C PRO A 195 8.25 -12.17 -0.35
N GLY A 196 7.56 -11.05 -0.14
CA GLY A 196 8.09 -9.72 -0.40
C GLY A 196 8.00 -9.31 -1.87
N GLY A 197 8.89 -8.40 -2.26
CA GLY A 197 8.95 -7.79 -3.58
C GLY A 197 8.12 -6.51 -3.74
N ALA A 198 8.54 -5.69 -4.70
CA ALA A 198 7.87 -4.48 -5.11
C ALA A 198 8.02 -4.30 -6.63
N TRP A 199 7.04 -3.64 -7.24
CA TRP A 199 7.00 -3.43 -8.69
C TRP A 199 6.46 -2.06 -9.04
N VAL A 200 6.99 -1.49 -10.12
CA VAL A 200 6.47 -0.26 -10.73
C VAL A 200 6.12 -0.55 -12.18
N PHE A 201 4.88 -0.21 -12.55
CA PHE A 201 4.36 -0.36 -13.90
C PHE A 201 3.95 1.00 -14.47
N ASP A 202 4.19 1.22 -15.75
CA ASP A 202 3.56 2.31 -16.47
C ASP A 202 2.08 2.04 -16.76
N GLY A 203 1.33 3.06 -17.17
CA GLY A 203 -0.12 2.97 -17.34
C GLY A 203 -0.58 2.01 -18.45
N ASP A 204 0.29 1.65 -19.38
CA ASP A 204 0.05 0.62 -20.40
C ASP A 204 0.33 -0.81 -19.89
N GLY A 205 0.84 -0.94 -18.66
CA GLY A 205 1.21 -2.21 -18.04
C GLY A 205 2.69 -2.58 -18.18
N THR A 206 3.52 -1.77 -18.85
CA THR A 206 4.96 -2.07 -18.94
C THR A 206 5.62 -2.03 -17.56
N LEU A 207 6.32 -3.10 -17.19
CA LEU A 207 7.15 -3.14 -15.99
C LEU A 207 8.37 -2.23 -16.17
N ILE A 208 8.57 -1.29 -15.26
CA ILE A 208 9.67 -0.30 -15.31
C ILE A 208 10.60 -0.34 -14.09
N GLY A 209 10.31 -1.21 -13.11
CA GLY A 209 11.20 -1.47 -11.99
C GLY A 209 10.65 -2.56 -11.09
N GLU A 210 11.53 -3.36 -10.50
CA GLU A 210 11.18 -4.40 -9.53
C GLU A 210 12.28 -4.60 -8.49
N SER A 211 11.90 -5.14 -7.33
CA SER A 211 12.81 -5.68 -6.32
C SER A 211 12.27 -7.01 -5.79
N ARG A 212 13.13 -7.81 -5.16
CA ARG A 212 12.79 -9.14 -4.64
C ARG A 212 12.99 -9.22 -3.14
N GLY A 213 12.26 -10.13 -2.48
CA GLY A 213 12.37 -10.33 -1.04
C GLY A 213 12.13 -9.04 -0.26
N GLU A 214 13.06 -8.70 0.62
CA GLU A 214 13.00 -7.49 1.45
C GLU A 214 13.61 -6.24 0.79
N GLU A 215 14.16 -6.35 -0.42
CA GLU A 215 14.86 -5.23 -1.05
C GLU A 215 13.92 -4.05 -1.32
N LEU A 216 14.29 -2.87 -0.83
CA LEU A 216 13.56 -1.63 -1.11
C LEU A 216 13.72 -1.27 -2.59
N LEU A 217 12.63 -0.83 -3.22
CA LEU A 217 12.63 -0.34 -4.61
C LEU A 217 12.47 1.17 -4.65
N LEU A 218 13.43 1.85 -5.27
CA LEU A 218 13.36 3.27 -5.56
C LEU A 218 12.90 3.50 -6.99
N TRP A 219 11.96 4.42 -7.15
CA TRP A 219 11.58 4.94 -8.45
C TRP A 219 11.69 6.45 -8.47
N GLU A 220 12.29 6.98 -9.52
CA GLU A 220 12.39 8.42 -9.78
C GLU A 220 11.72 8.76 -11.11
N GLY A 221 10.68 9.58 -11.06
CA GLY A 221 10.06 10.12 -12.27
C GLY A 221 10.95 11.18 -12.92
N GLN A 222 11.04 11.16 -14.25
CA GLN A 222 11.75 12.21 -14.98
C GLN A 222 11.11 13.59 -14.75
N PRO A 223 11.90 14.68 -14.75
CA PRO A 223 11.43 16.05 -14.52
C PRO A 223 10.33 16.51 -15.48
#